data_AF-A0AAD6VKQ4-F1
#
_entry.id   AF-A0AAD6VKQ4-F1
#
_cell.length_a   1.000
_cell.length_b   1.000
_cell.length_c   1.000
_cell.angle_alpha   90.00
_cell.angle_beta   90.00
_cell.angle_gamma   90.00
#
_symmetry.space_group_name_H-M   'P 1'
#
loop_
_entity.id
_entity.type
_entity.pdbx_description
1 polymer ?
#
loop_
_entity_poly.entity_id
_entity_poly.type
_entity_poly.pdbx_seq_one_letter_code
_entity_poly.pdbx_strand_id
1 'polypeptide(L)'
;MPKLHLKRTPQEDADRRAHKRRKRESKCARRSPKASSIHNDSADRKWDSSDSDAEYGNPNPPQPAAGSSSDSRYKPDYDAIRAELEEARFREKMADAFADDDGLDSLEARMNDYAHVPERWRTGSGQRTGAYYDRASDDDIFNLDPRHMDDEEYAEWIRAGMYRKTHAQEYAEEQERKALRDARRAQEKALKAENARLAKLAEAERTREILKKQARRLEYARENYHLRWKTILSTPDRGQNLLSFIDIPWPVLSAYRQKGSSSNKRDRGPALTLEDFTVDAIATFLVPTLGSGNEETDRRHRKDKIRETYLRFHPDKFEGRLMNQVRETDRQDVREAIGVVVRALNTLMGD
;
A
#
# COMPACT_ATOMS: atom_id res chain seq x y z
N MET A 1 27.21 18.67 -53.97
CA MET A 1 25.85 19.26 -53.92
C MET A 1 25.51 19.59 -52.47
N PRO A 2 25.14 20.85 -52.16
CA PRO A 2 24.80 21.27 -50.79
C PRO A 2 23.53 20.55 -50.30
N LYS A 3 23.57 19.99 -49.09
CA LYS A 3 22.43 19.30 -48.47
C LYS A 3 21.35 20.33 -48.10
N LEU A 4 20.18 20.20 -48.71
CA LEU A 4 19.03 21.05 -48.44
C LEU A 4 18.53 20.78 -47.01
N HIS A 5 18.73 21.73 -46.10
CA HIS A 5 18.16 21.64 -44.76
C HIS A 5 16.71 22.16 -44.80
N LEU A 6 15.73 21.25 -44.82
CA LEU A 6 14.34 21.63 -44.62
C LEU A 6 14.17 22.21 -43.20
N LYS A 7 13.45 23.34 -43.13
CA LYS A 7 13.07 23.93 -41.84
C LYS A 7 12.17 22.94 -41.09
N ARG A 8 12.48 22.72 -39.82
CA ARG A 8 11.67 21.85 -38.94
C ARG A 8 10.26 22.39 -38.82
N THR A 9 9.28 21.50 -38.77
CA THR A 9 7.89 21.88 -38.54
C THR A 9 7.70 22.31 -37.08
N PRO A 10 6.71 23.17 -36.76
CA PRO A 10 6.43 23.60 -35.39
C PRO A 10 6.21 22.43 -34.42
N GLN A 11 5.63 21.33 -34.92
CA GLN A 11 5.39 20.10 -34.16
C GLN A 11 6.69 19.38 -33.79
N GLU A 12 7.61 19.26 -34.75
CA GLU A 12 8.94 18.65 -34.52
C GLU A 12 9.78 19.45 -33.51
N ASP A 13 9.62 20.77 -33.51
CA ASP A 13 10.31 21.66 -32.57
C ASP A 13 9.70 21.57 -31.16
N ALA A 14 8.39 21.36 -31.04
CA ALA A 14 7.71 21.09 -29.76
C ALA A 14 8.15 19.75 -29.14
N ASP A 15 8.18 18.68 -29.94
CA ASP A 15 8.63 17.36 -29.49
C ASP A 15 10.10 17.39 -29.05
N ARG A 16 10.93 18.13 -29.78
CA ARG A 16 12.34 18.32 -29.42
C ARG A 16 12.50 19.11 -28.12
N ARG A 17 11.64 20.11 -27.86
CA ARG A 17 11.62 20.85 -26.57
C ARG A 17 11.17 19.94 -25.43
N ALA A 18 10.14 19.12 -25.64
CA ALA A 18 9.66 18.14 -24.65
C ALA A 18 10.76 17.11 -24.31
N HIS A 19 11.42 16.55 -25.33
CA HIS A 19 12.54 15.64 -25.14
C HIS A 19 13.71 16.34 -24.41
N LYS A 20 14.04 17.59 -24.76
CA LYS A 20 15.12 18.33 -24.12
C LYS A 20 14.78 18.65 -22.66
N ARG A 21 13.51 18.90 -22.33
CA ARG A 21 13.02 19.08 -20.95
C ARG A 21 13.15 17.79 -20.14
N ARG A 22 12.67 16.66 -20.66
CA ARG A 22 12.80 15.32 -20.04
C ARG A 22 14.27 14.95 -19.77
N LYS A 23 15.17 15.27 -20.71
CA LYS A 23 16.62 15.03 -20.55
C LYS A 23 17.27 15.93 -19.51
N ARG A 24 16.77 17.16 -19.33
CA ARG A 24 17.24 18.07 -18.26
C ARG A 24 16.71 17.64 -16.89
N GLU A 25 15.44 17.28 -16.78
CA GLU A 25 14.84 16.74 -15.56
C GLU A 25 15.57 15.47 -15.09
N SER A 26 15.83 14.52 -15.99
CA SER A 26 16.62 13.32 -15.68
C SER A 26 18.06 13.63 -15.24
N LYS A 27 18.70 14.66 -15.83
CA LYS A 27 20.04 15.11 -15.40
C LYS A 27 20.02 15.84 -14.06
N CYS A 28 19.00 16.64 -13.76
CA CYS A 28 18.85 17.30 -12.47
C CYS A 28 18.53 16.28 -11.37
N ALA A 29 17.71 15.27 -11.65
CA ALA A 29 17.45 14.16 -10.73
C ALA A 29 18.74 13.38 -10.39
N ARG A 30 19.58 13.11 -11.40
CA ARG A 30 20.91 12.49 -11.20
C ARG A 30 21.94 13.38 -10.50
N ARG A 31 21.74 14.70 -10.54
CA ARG A 31 22.61 15.69 -9.89
C ARG A 31 22.05 16.18 -8.55
N SER A 32 20.96 15.58 -8.05
CA SER A 32 20.55 15.81 -6.67
C SER A 32 21.77 15.58 -5.79
N PRO A 33 22.20 16.58 -5.01
CA PRO A 33 23.44 16.51 -4.30
C PRO A 33 23.34 15.30 -3.38
N LYS A 34 24.22 14.31 -3.58
CA LYS A 34 24.61 13.43 -2.50
C LYS A 34 25.11 14.36 -1.42
N ALA A 35 24.20 14.70 -0.49
CA ALA A 35 24.52 15.40 0.72
C ALA A 35 25.76 14.70 1.26
N SER A 36 26.81 15.49 1.44
CA SER A 36 28.06 15.12 2.08
C SER A 36 27.76 14.21 3.26
N SER A 37 27.85 12.90 3.02
CA SER A 37 27.91 11.89 4.06
C SER A 37 29.24 12.14 4.72
N ILE A 38 29.17 12.91 5.80
CA ILE A 38 30.23 13.10 6.77
C ILE A 38 30.89 11.74 6.99
N HIS A 39 32.19 11.70 6.71
CA HIS A 39 33.09 10.64 7.10
C HIS A 39 32.81 10.27 8.54
N ASN A 40 32.26 9.08 8.76
CA ASN A 40 32.41 8.40 10.02
C ASN A 40 33.36 7.24 9.76
N ASP A 41 34.63 7.50 10.05
CA ASP A 41 35.68 6.50 10.12
C ASP A 41 35.28 5.45 11.15
N SER A 42 34.93 4.25 10.68
CA SER A 42 35.00 3.04 11.49
C SER A 42 35.32 1.86 10.60
N ALA A 43 36.62 1.63 10.51
CA ALA A 43 37.30 0.35 10.70
C ALA A 43 36.73 -0.89 9.99
N ASP A 44 37.54 -1.37 9.04
CA ASP A 44 37.91 -2.77 8.88
C ASP A 44 36.77 -3.80 8.77
N ARG A 45 36.31 -3.99 7.53
CA ARG A 45 36.03 -5.35 7.02
C ARG A 45 36.64 -5.53 5.65
N LYS A 46 37.95 -5.73 5.66
CA LYS A 46 38.76 -6.32 4.61
C LYS A 46 38.32 -7.78 4.40
N TRP A 47 37.43 -8.01 3.44
CA TRP A 47 37.26 -9.35 2.88
C TRP A 47 38.31 -9.52 1.79
N ASP A 48 39.46 -9.99 2.27
CA ASP A 48 40.50 -10.67 1.52
C ASP A 48 39.88 -11.90 0.81
N SER A 49 40.01 -11.94 -0.51
CA SER A 49 39.74 -13.11 -1.32
C SER A 49 41.04 -13.46 -2.04
N SER A 50 41.94 -14.07 -1.27
CA SER A 50 43.12 -14.77 -1.75
C SER A 50 42.75 -16.23 -2.08
N ASP A 51 43.03 -16.59 -3.34
CA ASP A 51 43.65 -17.84 -3.78
C ASP A 51 42.83 -19.15 -3.80
N SER A 52 42.58 -19.67 -5.01
CA SER A 52 43.01 -21.02 -5.37
C SER A 52 42.84 -21.26 -6.88
N ASP A 53 43.99 -21.43 -7.49
CA ASP A 53 44.31 -22.13 -8.73
C ASP A 53 43.41 -23.34 -9.04
N ALA A 54 42.98 -23.48 -10.31
CA ALA A 54 42.61 -24.74 -10.97
C ALA A 54 42.30 -24.50 -12.45
N GLU A 55 43.38 -24.41 -13.22
CA GLU A 55 43.47 -24.83 -14.61
C GLU A 55 42.75 -26.18 -14.83
N TYR A 56 41.56 -26.15 -15.45
CA TYR A 56 41.01 -27.31 -16.15
C TYR A 56 40.25 -26.85 -17.38
N GLY A 57 40.88 -27.05 -18.54
CA GLY A 57 40.24 -26.91 -19.84
C GLY A 57 39.09 -27.90 -19.98
N ASN A 58 37.91 -27.38 -20.33
CA ASN A 58 36.80 -28.19 -20.83
C ASN A 58 36.49 -27.73 -22.26
N PRO A 59 36.70 -28.57 -23.28
CA PRO A 59 36.49 -28.20 -24.67
C PRO A 59 35.00 -27.99 -24.98
N ASN A 60 34.71 -26.85 -25.59
CA ASN A 60 33.44 -26.50 -26.22
C ASN A 60 32.93 -27.62 -27.15
N PRO A 61 31.67 -28.07 -27.04
CA PRO A 61 30.99 -28.70 -28.17
C PRO A 61 30.64 -27.65 -29.25
N PRO A 62 30.72 -28.01 -30.54
CA PRO A 62 30.54 -27.09 -31.66
C PRO A 62 29.10 -26.57 -31.75
N GLN A 63 28.97 -25.25 -31.88
CA GLN A 63 27.70 -24.59 -32.17
C GLN A 63 27.33 -24.79 -33.65
N PRO A 64 26.07 -25.13 -33.97
CA PRO A 64 25.55 -25.02 -35.33
C PRO A 64 25.29 -23.55 -35.68
N ALA A 65 25.72 -23.19 -36.89
CA ALA A 65 25.68 -21.86 -37.45
C ALA A 65 24.25 -21.37 -37.78
N ALA A 66 24.09 -20.06 -37.60
CA ALA A 66 23.32 -19.12 -38.43
C ALA A 66 21.86 -19.49 -38.78
N GLY A 67 20.95 -19.02 -37.93
CA GLY A 67 19.58 -18.65 -38.30
C GLY A 67 19.31 -17.21 -37.91
N SER A 68 19.59 -16.29 -38.83
CA SER A 68 19.27 -14.86 -38.71
C SER A 68 17.75 -14.67 -38.74
N SER A 69 17.09 -14.60 -37.58
CA SER A 69 15.77 -13.98 -37.46
C SER A 69 15.84 -12.81 -36.47
N SER A 70 15.69 -11.62 -37.04
CA SER A 70 15.63 -10.33 -36.36
C SER A 70 14.30 -10.15 -35.62
N ASP A 71 14.00 -11.03 -34.67
CA ASP A 71 12.95 -10.77 -33.71
C ASP A 71 13.58 -10.21 -32.45
N SER A 72 13.49 -8.88 -32.37
CA SER A 72 13.73 -8.04 -31.21
C SER A 72 12.92 -8.54 -30.01
N ARG A 73 13.38 -9.62 -29.38
CA ARG A 73 12.96 -10.01 -28.04
C ARG A 73 13.53 -8.98 -27.09
N TYR A 74 12.78 -7.89 -26.93
CA TYR A 74 12.99 -6.89 -25.90
C TYR A 74 13.00 -7.64 -24.56
N LYS A 75 14.19 -7.99 -24.08
CA LYS A 75 14.38 -8.41 -22.71
C LYS A 75 14.18 -7.14 -21.90
N PRO A 76 13.10 -7.02 -21.11
CA PRO A 76 12.93 -5.87 -20.25
C PRO A 76 14.18 -5.76 -19.39
N ASP A 77 14.74 -4.56 -19.30
CA ASP A 77 15.89 -4.29 -18.47
C ASP A 77 15.46 -4.44 -17.00
N TYR A 78 15.65 -5.64 -16.46
CA TYR A 78 15.19 -6.00 -15.12
C TYR A 78 15.84 -5.12 -14.05
N ASP A 79 17.04 -4.61 -14.31
CA ASP A 79 17.72 -3.70 -13.39
C ASP A 79 17.08 -2.31 -13.41
N ALA A 80 16.63 -1.83 -14.59
CA ALA A 80 15.86 -0.60 -14.69
C ALA A 80 14.49 -0.72 -13.99
N ILE A 81 13.79 -1.85 -14.17
CA ILE A 81 12.49 -2.11 -13.52
C ILE A 81 12.66 -2.22 -11.99
N ARG A 82 13.75 -2.85 -11.54
CA ARG A 82 14.06 -2.97 -10.11
C ARG A 82 14.38 -1.61 -9.49
N ALA A 83 15.17 -0.79 -10.19
CA ALA A 83 15.48 0.57 -9.75
C ALA A 83 14.23 1.46 -9.71
N GLU A 84 13.31 1.33 -10.66
CA GLU A 84 12.04 2.07 -10.67
C GLU A 84 11.13 1.64 -9.52
N LEU A 85 11.06 0.33 -9.21
CA LEU A 85 10.30 -0.19 -8.07
C LEU A 85 10.91 0.22 -6.72
N GLU A 86 12.24 0.24 -6.61
CA GLU A 86 12.94 0.72 -5.42
C GLU A 86 12.78 2.24 -5.25
N GLU A 87 12.84 3.01 -6.33
CA GLU A 87 12.57 4.45 -6.31
C GLU A 87 11.11 4.74 -5.96
N ALA A 88 10.15 3.95 -6.46
CA ALA A 88 8.75 4.07 -6.11
C ALA A 88 8.52 3.76 -4.62
N ARG A 89 9.10 2.67 -4.09
CA ARG A 89 9.06 2.36 -2.66
C ARG A 89 9.74 3.42 -1.82
N PHE A 90 10.84 3.98 -2.29
CA PHE A 90 11.55 5.06 -1.60
C PHE A 90 10.70 6.33 -1.57
N ARG A 91 10.06 6.70 -2.68
CA ARG A 91 9.11 7.82 -2.73
C ARG A 91 7.89 7.60 -1.85
N GLU A 92 7.32 6.40 -1.85
CA GLU A 92 6.20 6.04 -0.98
C GLU A 92 6.61 6.16 0.49
N LYS A 93 7.78 5.62 0.87
CA LYS A 93 8.33 5.74 2.22
C LYS A 93 8.62 7.19 2.64
N MET A 94 9.10 8.03 1.72
CA MET A 94 9.29 9.45 1.97
C MET A 94 7.96 10.20 2.09
N ALA A 95 6.97 9.85 1.28
CA ALA A 95 5.64 10.45 1.36
C ALA A 95 4.93 10.08 2.68
N ASP A 96 5.09 8.84 3.14
CA ASP A 96 4.57 8.35 4.43
C ASP A 96 5.26 9.08 5.60
N ALA A 97 6.59 9.23 5.53
CA ALA A 97 7.35 9.99 6.53
C ALA A 97 6.93 11.47 6.61
N PHE A 98 6.57 12.11 5.49
CA PHE A 98 6.05 13.48 5.50
C PHE A 98 4.57 13.56 5.89
N ALA A 99 3.78 12.51 5.63
CA ALA A 99 2.39 12.44 6.07
C ALA A 99 2.29 12.33 7.60
N ASP A 100 3.26 11.69 8.25
CA ASP A 100 3.37 11.65 9.71
C ASP A 100 3.89 12.98 10.30
N ASP A 101 4.70 13.75 9.55
CA ASP A 101 5.24 15.05 9.99
C ASP A 101 4.20 16.19 9.93
N ASP A 102 3.14 16.06 9.13
CA ASP A 102 1.92 16.90 9.25
C ASP A 102 1.27 16.74 10.65
N GLY A 103 1.66 15.70 11.40
CA GLY A 103 1.29 15.51 12.79
C GLY A 103 1.88 16.57 13.72
N LEU A 104 3.06 17.14 13.44
CA LEU A 104 3.73 18.12 14.30
C LEU A 104 3.04 19.48 14.27
N ASP A 105 2.58 19.96 13.12
CA ASP A 105 1.76 21.18 13.02
C ASP A 105 0.38 20.98 13.69
N SER A 106 -0.18 19.76 13.62
CA SER A 106 -1.42 19.43 14.32
C SER A 106 -1.23 19.30 15.84
N LEU A 107 -0.07 18.80 16.28
CA LEU A 107 0.29 18.69 17.70
C LEU A 107 0.66 20.06 18.27
N GLU A 108 1.30 20.93 17.50
CA GLU A 108 1.59 22.32 17.85
C GLU A 108 0.29 23.12 17.92
N ALA A 109 -0.62 22.97 16.96
CA ALA A 109 -1.96 23.55 17.05
C ALA A 109 -2.72 23.03 18.28
N ARG A 110 -2.67 21.72 18.57
CA ARG A 110 -3.34 21.13 19.74
C ARG A 110 -2.67 21.49 21.07
N MET A 111 -1.34 21.66 21.10
CA MET A 111 -0.61 22.15 22.29
C MET A 111 -0.88 23.64 22.52
N ASN A 112 -0.99 24.43 21.46
CA ASN A 112 -1.41 25.83 21.55
C ASN A 112 -2.87 25.97 21.98
N ASP A 113 -3.75 25.02 21.62
CA ASP A 113 -5.15 24.96 22.10
C ASP A 113 -5.24 24.57 23.60
N TYR A 114 -4.36 23.68 24.08
CA TYR A 114 -4.31 23.29 25.50
C TYR A 114 -3.52 24.27 26.38
N ALA A 115 -2.68 25.10 25.79
CA ALA A 115 -2.13 26.29 26.44
C ALA A 115 -3.19 27.40 26.46
N HIS A 116 -4.34 27.11 27.10
CA HIS A 116 -5.27 28.13 27.56
C HIS A 116 -4.60 28.91 28.69
N VAL A 117 -3.57 29.69 28.34
CA VAL A 117 -3.00 30.73 29.19
C VAL A 117 -4.16 31.67 29.47
N PRO A 118 -4.63 31.78 30.73
CA PRO A 118 -5.75 32.62 31.04
C PRO A 118 -5.47 34.02 30.54
N GLU A 119 -6.48 34.61 29.92
CA GLU A 119 -6.35 35.78 29.07
C GLU A 119 -5.71 36.99 29.81
N ARG A 120 -5.76 37.00 31.14
CA ARG A 120 -5.11 37.96 32.05
C ARG A 120 -3.58 37.80 32.26
N TRP A 121 -2.99 36.71 31.78
CA TRP A 121 -1.55 36.45 31.82
C TRP A 121 -0.88 36.70 30.46
N ARG A 122 -1.66 36.88 29.38
CA ARG A 122 -1.15 37.41 28.09
C ARG A 122 -0.95 38.93 28.11
N THR A 123 -1.09 39.58 29.27
CA THR A 123 -1.34 41.03 29.40
C THR A 123 -0.11 41.87 29.77
N GLY A 124 1.10 41.38 29.46
CA GLY A 124 2.35 42.15 29.62
C GLY A 124 2.91 42.73 28.31
N SER A 125 2.43 42.28 27.15
CA SER A 125 2.85 42.79 25.84
C SER A 125 1.59 43.12 25.05
N GLY A 126 1.38 44.41 24.75
CA GLY A 126 0.18 44.98 24.11
C GLY A 126 -0.23 44.34 22.78
N GLN A 127 -0.83 43.15 22.82
CA GLN A 127 -1.28 42.39 21.65
C GLN A 127 -2.79 42.15 21.59
N ARG A 128 -3.59 42.68 22.53
CA ARG A 128 -5.05 42.52 22.47
C ARG A 128 -5.76 43.34 21.39
N THR A 129 -5.05 44.24 20.71
CA THR A 129 -5.53 44.90 19.49
C THR A 129 -4.76 44.49 18.24
N GLY A 130 -3.84 43.52 18.30
CA GLY A 130 -2.96 43.20 17.15
C GLY A 130 -3.41 42.02 16.29
N ALA A 131 -4.06 41.01 16.86
CA ALA A 131 -4.37 39.77 16.13
C ALA A 131 -5.62 39.84 15.22
N TYR A 132 -6.43 40.88 15.37
CA TYR A 132 -7.60 41.13 14.49
C TYR A 132 -7.20 41.91 13.23
N TYR A 133 -6.20 42.80 13.33
CA TYR A 133 -5.76 43.67 12.22
C TYR A 133 -4.74 43.01 11.27
N ASP A 134 -4.16 41.86 11.63
CA ASP A 134 -3.23 41.15 10.73
C ASP A 134 -3.96 40.28 9.67
N ARG A 135 -5.30 40.18 9.78
CA ARG A 135 -6.15 39.46 8.82
C ARG A 135 -7.41 40.20 8.39
N ALA A 136 -7.81 41.27 9.10
CA ALA A 136 -8.75 42.24 8.56
C ALA A 136 -8.10 42.88 7.33
N SER A 137 -8.71 42.71 6.16
CA SER A 137 -8.21 43.35 4.93
C SER A 137 -8.20 44.86 5.20
N ASP A 138 -7.25 45.63 4.67
CA ASP A 138 -7.27 47.09 4.78
C ASP A 138 -8.62 47.71 4.36
N ASP A 139 -9.45 46.96 3.63
CA ASP A 139 -10.81 47.29 3.26
C ASP A 139 -11.83 47.29 4.41
N ASP A 140 -11.61 46.51 5.47
CA ASP A 140 -12.50 46.44 6.63
C ASP A 140 -12.45 47.73 7.46
N ILE A 141 -11.28 48.38 7.55
CA ILE A 141 -11.08 49.67 8.24
C ILE A 141 -11.94 50.78 7.62
N PHE A 142 -12.26 50.70 6.33
CA PHE A 142 -13.08 51.70 5.65
C PHE A 142 -14.59 51.41 5.70
N ASN A 143 -14.99 50.22 6.11
CA ASN A 143 -16.40 49.86 6.28
C ASN A 143 -16.93 50.20 7.69
N LEU A 144 -16.07 50.60 8.63
CA LEU A 144 -16.48 51.08 9.95
C LEU A 144 -17.05 52.50 9.83
N ASP A 145 -18.19 52.74 10.51
CA ASP A 145 -18.84 54.05 10.56
C ASP A 145 -17.97 55.04 11.37
N PRO A 146 -17.44 56.12 10.76
CA PRO A 146 -16.51 57.05 11.41
C PRO A 146 -17.03 57.71 12.70
N ARG A 147 -18.34 57.67 12.96
CA ARG A 147 -18.97 58.22 14.17
C ARG A 147 -18.72 57.41 15.44
N HIS A 148 -18.26 56.17 15.29
CA HIS A 148 -18.01 55.25 16.40
C HIS A 148 -16.53 54.93 16.58
N MET A 149 -15.65 55.49 15.74
CA MET A 149 -14.19 55.35 15.86
C MET A 149 -13.67 56.33 16.90
N ASP A 150 -12.64 55.94 17.64
CA ASP A 150 -11.95 56.87 18.51
C ASP A 150 -11.12 57.89 17.68
N ASP A 151 -10.63 58.94 18.33
CA ASP A 151 -9.93 60.02 17.64
C ASP A 151 -8.62 59.55 16.97
N GLU A 152 -8.01 58.47 17.48
CA GLU A 152 -6.76 57.90 16.96
C GLU A 152 -7.03 57.04 15.72
N GLU A 153 -8.03 56.17 15.78
CA GLU A 153 -8.57 55.39 14.66
C GLU A 153 -9.10 56.28 13.55
N TYR A 154 -9.78 57.38 13.88
CA TYR A 154 -10.25 58.36 12.91
C TYR A 154 -9.08 59.06 12.21
N ALA A 155 -8.01 59.42 12.95
CA ALA A 155 -6.81 60.01 12.36
C ALA A 155 -6.08 59.04 11.41
N GLU A 156 -6.08 57.74 11.72
CA GLU A 156 -5.56 56.70 10.83
C GLU A 156 -6.45 56.48 9.61
N TRP A 157 -7.77 56.46 9.78
CA TRP A 157 -8.74 56.38 8.68
C TRP A 157 -8.57 57.54 7.69
N ILE A 158 -8.36 58.77 8.17
CA ILE A 158 -8.06 59.94 7.33
C ILE A 158 -6.71 59.78 6.62
N ARG A 159 -5.65 59.34 7.32
CA ARG A 159 -4.33 59.11 6.72
C ARG A 159 -4.40 58.05 5.62
N ALA A 160 -5.08 56.93 5.89
CA ALA A 160 -5.26 55.83 4.94
C ALA A 160 -6.13 56.25 3.75
N GLY A 161 -7.20 57.02 3.99
CA GLY A 161 -8.04 57.59 2.94
C GLY A 161 -7.32 58.60 2.04
N MET A 162 -6.43 59.41 2.61
CA MET A 162 -5.56 60.31 1.85
C MET A 162 -4.50 59.55 1.05
N TYR A 163 -3.90 58.50 1.63
CA TYR A 163 -2.93 57.65 0.93
C TYR A 163 -3.55 56.92 -0.27
N ARG A 164 -4.76 56.36 -0.13
CA ARG A 164 -5.51 55.76 -1.25
C ARG A 164 -5.79 56.75 -2.39
N LYS A 165 -6.07 58.02 -2.07
CA LYS A 165 -6.31 59.05 -3.09
C LYS A 165 -5.03 59.43 -3.84
N THR A 166 -3.88 59.45 -3.18
CA THR A 166 -2.59 59.79 -3.81
C THR A 166 -1.92 58.61 -4.49
N HIS A 167 -2.16 57.38 -4.02
CA HIS A 167 -1.57 56.13 -4.52
C HIS A 167 -2.63 55.20 -5.14
N ALA A 168 -3.66 55.78 -5.76
CA ALA A 168 -4.76 55.01 -6.35
C ALA A 168 -4.29 53.99 -7.41
N GLN A 169 -3.24 54.31 -8.16
CA GLN A 169 -2.65 53.40 -9.14
C GLN A 169 -1.94 52.21 -8.48
N GLU A 170 -1.14 52.46 -7.45
CA GLU A 170 -0.42 51.41 -6.70
C GLU A 170 -1.41 50.46 -6.01
N TYR A 171 -2.50 50.99 -5.47
CA TYR A 171 -3.55 50.17 -4.86
C TYR A 171 -4.26 49.27 -5.88
N ALA A 172 -4.52 49.78 -7.10
CA ALA A 172 -5.11 48.98 -8.17
C ALA A 172 -4.19 47.83 -8.60
N GLU A 173 -2.89 48.11 -8.77
CA GLU A 173 -1.89 47.09 -9.10
C GLU A 173 -1.76 46.03 -7.98
N GLU A 174 -1.82 46.45 -6.72
CA GLU A 174 -1.81 45.54 -5.58
C GLU A 174 -3.06 44.65 -5.53
N GLN A 175 -4.24 45.21 -5.80
CA GLN A 175 -5.48 44.44 -5.89
C GLN A 175 -5.43 43.40 -7.02
N GLU A 176 -4.93 43.78 -8.20
CA GLU A 176 -4.73 42.83 -9.30
C GLU A 176 -3.74 41.72 -8.93
N ARG A 177 -2.64 42.07 -8.25
CA ARG A 177 -1.64 41.11 -7.77
C ARG A 177 -2.23 40.14 -6.74
N LYS A 178 -3.06 40.63 -5.82
CA LYS A 178 -3.77 39.81 -4.81
C LYS A 178 -4.78 38.88 -5.49
N ALA A 179 -5.60 39.41 -6.39
CA ALA A 179 -6.56 38.65 -7.18
C ALA A 179 -5.88 37.53 -8.01
N LEU A 180 -4.72 37.82 -8.62
CA LEU A 180 -3.96 36.81 -9.37
C LEU A 180 -3.39 35.72 -8.46
N ARG A 181 -2.86 36.07 -7.28
CA ARG A 181 -2.37 35.10 -6.30
C ARG A 181 -3.50 34.21 -5.79
N ASP A 182 -4.64 34.79 -5.47
CA ASP A 182 -5.81 34.05 -4.99
C ASP A 182 -6.41 33.17 -6.09
N ALA A 183 -6.45 33.65 -7.34
CA ALA A 183 -6.83 32.83 -8.49
C ALA A 183 -5.87 31.64 -8.69
N ARG A 184 -4.56 31.84 -8.56
CA ARG A 184 -3.57 30.75 -8.64
C ARG A 184 -3.75 29.73 -7.51
N ARG A 185 -3.93 30.20 -6.27
CA ARG A 185 -4.19 29.33 -5.11
C ARG A 185 -5.50 28.55 -5.27
N ALA A 186 -6.54 29.18 -5.82
CA ALA A 186 -7.81 28.52 -6.09
C ALA A 186 -7.67 27.42 -7.16
N GLN A 187 -6.93 27.68 -8.25
CA GLN A 187 -6.63 26.68 -9.27
C GLN A 187 -5.83 25.51 -8.71
N GLU A 188 -4.77 25.79 -7.94
CA GLU A 188 -3.96 24.75 -7.31
C GLU A 188 -4.77 23.90 -6.32
N LYS A 189 -5.62 24.55 -5.51
CA LYS A 189 -6.53 23.86 -4.58
C LYS A 189 -7.55 22.99 -5.34
N ALA A 190 -8.07 23.45 -6.47
CA ALA A 190 -8.97 22.67 -7.32
C ALA A 190 -8.27 21.43 -7.90
N LEU A 191 -7.05 21.59 -8.43
CA LEU A 191 -6.24 20.47 -8.94
C LEU A 191 -5.87 19.48 -7.83
N LYS A 192 -5.52 19.97 -6.63
CA LYS A 192 -5.25 19.11 -5.46
C LYS A 192 -6.49 18.32 -5.05
N ALA A 193 -7.67 18.95 -5.05
CA ALA A 193 -8.93 18.28 -4.72
C ALA A 193 -9.32 17.23 -5.77
N GLU A 194 -9.09 17.49 -7.05
CA GLU A 194 -9.31 16.51 -8.13
C GLU A 194 -8.38 15.30 -7.99
N ASN A 195 -7.08 15.55 -7.78
CA ASN A 195 -6.10 14.48 -7.55
C ASN A 195 -6.42 13.66 -6.30
N ALA A 196 -6.83 14.31 -5.20
CA ALA A 196 -7.24 13.60 -3.99
C ALA A 196 -8.46 12.71 -4.21
N ARG A 197 -9.44 13.16 -5.02
CA ARG A 197 -10.61 12.34 -5.41
C ARG A 197 -10.19 11.12 -6.25
N LEU A 198 -9.31 11.31 -7.23
CA LEU A 198 -8.79 10.21 -8.05
C LEU A 198 -7.97 9.21 -7.24
N ALA A 199 -7.12 9.68 -6.34
CA ALA A 199 -6.32 8.83 -5.45
C ALA A 199 -7.21 7.96 -4.55
N LYS A 200 -8.25 8.54 -3.95
CA LYS A 200 -9.21 7.81 -3.11
C LYS A 200 -9.96 6.72 -3.89
N LEU A 201 -10.31 6.98 -5.16
CA LEU A 201 -10.93 5.98 -6.02
C LEU A 201 -9.96 4.83 -6.36
N ALA A 202 -8.71 5.14 -6.67
CA ALA A 202 -7.68 4.13 -6.96
C ALA A 202 -7.37 3.24 -5.73
N GLU A 203 -7.34 3.82 -4.53
CA GLU A 203 -7.15 3.06 -3.28
C GLU A 203 -8.35 2.14 -2.99
N ALA A 204 -9.58 2.63 -3.17
CA ALA A 204 -10.79 1.83 -3.04
C ALA A 204 -10.82 0.66 -4.06
N GLU A 205 -10.33 0.89 -5.28
CA GLU A 205 -10.20 -0.18 -6.27
C GLU A 205 -9.16 -1.24 -5.85
N ARG A 206 -7.99 -0.81 -5.36
CA ARG A 206 -6.94 -1.72 -4.87
C ARG A 206 -7.44 -2.60 -3.73
N THR A 207 -8.11 -2.01 -2.75
CA THR A 207 -8.67 -2.76 -1.62
C THR A 207 -9.72 -3.77 -2.09
N ARG A 208 -10.60 -3.37 -3.02
CA ARG A 208 -11.57 -4.29 -3.65
C ARG A 208 -10.89 -5.43 -4.39
N GLU A 209 -9.80 -5.16 -5.11
CA GLU A 209 -9.06 -6.20 -5.84
C GLU A 209 -8.40 -7.20 -4.89
N ILE A 210 -7.81 -6.72 -3.79
CA ILE A 210 -7.21 -7.58 -2.75
C ILE A 210 -8.27 -8.50 -2.14
N LEU A 211 -9.42 -7.95 -1.76
CA LEU A 211 -10.54 -8.75 -1.21
C LEU A 211 -11.05 -9.78 -2.23
N LYS A 212 -11.15 -9.40 -3.51
CA LYS A 212 -11.55 -10.32 -4.59
C LYS A 212 -10.53 -11.45 -4.78
N LYS A 213 -9.22 -11.15 -4.72
CA LYS A 213 -8.16 -12.16 -4.79
C LYS A 213 -8.21 -13.11 -3.59
N GLN A 214 -8.44 -12.57 -2.39
CA GLN A 214 -8.63 -13.38 -1.19
C GLN A 214 -9.86 -14.29 -1.33
N ALA A 215 -11.01 -13.76 -1.73
CA ALA A 215 -12.23 -14.54 -1.95
C ALA A 215 -12.03 -15.68 -2.96
N ARG A 216 -11.38 -15.41 -4.11
CA ARG A 216 -11.03 -16.44 -5.09
C ARG A 216 -10.12 -17.52 -4.51
N ARG A 217 -9.15 -17.13 -3.67
CA ARG A 217 -8.25 -18.07 -3.00
C ARG A 217 -9.00 -18.95 -2.00
N LEU A 218 -9.97 -18.39 -1.26
CA LEU A 218 -10.84 -19.15 -0.36
C LEU A 218 -11.68 -20.16 -1.13
N GLU A 219 -12.31 -19.72 -2.22
CA GLU A 219 -13.17 -20.56 -3.07
C GLU A 219 -12.38 -21.73 -3.67
N TYR A 220 -11.21 -21.44 -4.26
CA TYR A 220 -10.30 -22.47 -4.76
C TYR A 220 -9.89 -23.47 -3.66
N ALA A 221 -9.60 -22.99 -2.45
CA ALA A 221 -9.25 -23.88 -1.34
C ALA A 221 -10.43 -24.80 -0.94
N ARG A 222 -11.67 -24.30 -0.96
CA ARG A 222 -12.89 -25.09 -0.70
C ARG A 222 -13.14 -26.14 -1.78
N GLU A 223 -12.97 -25.79 -3.05
CA GLU A 223 -13.09 -26.74 -4.15
C GLU A 223 -12.07 -27.88 -3.99
N ASN A 224 -10.81 -27.55 -3.68
CA ASN A 224 -9.78 -28.55 -3.42
C ASN A 224 -10.09 -29.41 -2.20
N TYR A 225 -10.65 -28.84 -1.14
CA TYR A 225 -11.14 -29.59 0.02
C TYR A 225 -12.18 -30.64 -0.38
N HIS A 226 -13.19 -30.24 -1.17
CA HIS A 226 -14.21 -31.15 -1.63
C HIS A 226 -13.67 -32.21 -2.60
N LEU A 227 -12.78 -31.84 -3.52
CA LEU A 227 -12.15 -32.77 -4.46
C LEU A 227 -11.30 -33.81 -3.74
N ARG A 228 -10.46 -33.41 -2.79
CA ARG A 228 -9.64 -34.34 -2.00
C ARG A 228 -10.49 -35.30 -1.18
N TRP A 229 -11.56 -34.81 -0.55
CA TRP A 229 -12.53 -35.66 0.13
C TRP A 229 -13.15 -36.70 -0.81
N LYS A 230 -13.57 -36.29 -2.02
CA LYS A 230 -14.09 -37.22 -3.03
C LYS A 230 -13.03 -38.25 -3.42
N THR A 231 -11.80 -37.82 -3.70
CA THR A 231 -10.70 -38.72 -4.06
C THR A 231 -10.45 -39.79 -3.00
N ILE A 232 -10.33 -39.39 -1.73
CA ILE A 232 -10.10 -40.31 -0.62
C ILE A 232 -11.25 -41.31 -0.46
N LEU A 233 -12.49 -40.85 -0.54
CA LEU A 233 -13.68 -41.71 -0.38
C LEU A 233 -13.91 -42.63 -1.59
N SER A 234 -13.48 -42.24 -2.79
CA SER A 234 -13.60 -43.05 -4.01
C SER A 234 -12.52 -44.12 -4.15
N THR A 235 -11.43 -44.07 -3.36
CA THR A 235 -10.35 -45.07 -3.40
C THR A 235 -10.33 -45.92 -2.12
N PRO A 236 -11.30 -46.82 -1.91
CA PRO A 236 -11.40 -47.57 -0.65
C PRO A 236 -10.31 -48.63 -0.44
N ASP A 237 -9.53 -49.02 -1.46
CA ASP A 237 -8.86 -50.33 -1.43
C ASP A 237 -7.44 -50.38 -2.03
N ARG A 238 -6.58 -49.41 -1.70
CA ARG A 238 -5.15 -49.52 -2.02
C ARG A 238 -4.34 -49.55 -0.73
N GLY A 239 -4.06 -50.76 -0.23
CA GLY A 239 -3.10 -51.02 0.85
C GLY A 239 -1.65 -50.54 0.60
N GLN A 240 -1.43 -49.69 -0.41
CA GLN A 240 -0.16 -49.08 -0.76
C GLN A 240 -0.18 -47.54 -0.69
N ASN A 241 -1.36 -46.90 -0.63
CA ASN A 241 -1.45 -45.44 -0.59
C ASN A 241 -1.49 -44.96 0.86
N LEU A 242 -0.32 -44.92 1.48
CA LEU A 242 -0.14 -44.37 2.82
C LEU A 242 -0.35 -42.84 2.80
N LEU A 243 -1.54 -42.39 3.22
CA LEU A 243 -1.90 -40.98 3.36
C LEU A 243 -0.98 -40.32 4.39
N SER A 244 -0.38 -39.19 4.01
CA SER A 244 0.36 -38.33 4.94
C SER A 244 -0.56 -37.31 5.60
N PHE A 245 -0.07 -36.66 6.66
CA PHE A 245 -0.78 -35.56 7.33
C PHE A 245 -1.26 -34.46 6.36
N ILE A 246 -0.50 -34.18 5.30
CA ILE A 246 -0.80 -33.11 4.31
C ILE A 246 -1.88 -33.53 3.30
N ASP A 247 -2.05 -34.83 3.09
CA ASP A 247 -3.02 -35.36 2.12
C ASP A 247 -4.45 -35.27 2.67
N ILE A 248 -4.61 -35.24 3.99
CA ILE A 248 -5.89 -35.09 4.66
C ILE A 248 -6.47 -33.69 4.35
N PRO A 249 -7.72 -33.59 3.89
CA PRO A 249 -8.36 -32.33 3.54
C PRO A 249 -8.81 -31.57 4.79
N TRP A 250 -7.88 -30.88 5.44
CA TRP A 250 -8.15 -30.09 6.64
C TRP A 250 -9.00 -28.84 6.34
N PRO A 251 -9.95 -28.45 7.20
CA PRO A 251 -10.81 -27.29 6.99
C PRO A 251 -10.12 -25.96 7.34
N VAL A 252 -8.91 -25.75 6.82
CA VAL A 252 -8.08 -24.54 7.05
C VAL A 252 -7.39 -24.11 5.76
N LEU A 253 -7.20 -22.81 5.58
CA LEU A 253 -6.64 -22.25 4.34
C LEU A 253 -5.15 -22.54 4.13
N SER A 254 -4.41 -22.67 5.23
CA SER A 254 -2.98 -23.01 5.24
C SER A 254 -2.71 -24.34 4.53
N ALA A 255 -3.62 -25.32 4.65
CA ALA A 255 -3.50 -26.64 4.03
C ALA A 255 -3.54 -26.62 2.48
N TYR A 256 -4.08 -25.56 1.87
CA TYR A 256 -4.26 -25.43 0.41
C TYR A 256 -3.37 -24.38 -0.23
N ARG A 257 -2.32 -23.93 0.45
CA ARG A 257 -1.38 -22.97 -0.12
C ARG A 257 -0.71 -23.59 -1.35
N GLN A 258 -0.97 -23.03 -2.53
CA GLN A 258 -0.43 -23.55 -3.78
C GLN A 258 1.10 -23.60 -3.72
N LYS A 259 1.64 -24.81 -3.88
CA LYS A 259 3.07 -25.15 -3.84
C LYS A 259 3.91 -24.46 -4.94
N GLY A 260 3.29 -23.65 -5.81
CA GLY A 260 3.92 -23.04 -6.98
C GLY A 260 4.09 -21.52 -6.96
N SER A 261 3.60 -20.80 -5.93
CA SER A 261 3.73 -19.32 -5.94
C SER A 261 5.07 -18.81 -5.41
N SER A 262 5.80 -19.62 -4.63
CA SER A 262 7.18 -19.33 -4.24
C SER A 262 8.11 -20.07 -5.20
N SER A 263 8.78 -19.34 -6.10
CA SER A 263 9.80 -19.89 -7.00
C SER A 263 11.00 -20.50 -6.25
N ASN A 264 11.12 -20.22 -4.94
CA ASN A 264 12.14 -20.81 -4.09
C ASN A 264 11.72 -22.21 -3.65
N LYS A 265 12.21 -23.21 -4.38
CA LYS A 265 12.12 -24.65 -4.07
C LYS A 265 12.69 -25.02 -2.68
N ARG A 266 13.52 -24.14 -2.11
CA ARG A 266 14.06 -24.25 -0.74
C ARG A 266 13.10 -23.78 0.35
N ASP A 267 12.07 -23.04 -0.04
CA ASP A 267 11.02 -22.53 0.83
C ASP A 267 9.74 -23.33 0.58
N ARG A 268 9.87 -24.67 0.66
CA ARG A 268 8.71 -25.53 0.85
C ARG A 268 8.13 -25.08 2.18
N GLY A 269 7.07 -24.27 2.09
CA GLY A 269 6.52 -23.53 3.22
C GLY A 269 6.24 -24.42 4.43
N PRO A 270 6.07 -23.78 5.60
CA PRO A 270 5.93 -24.45 6.88
C PRO A 270 4.95 -25.62 6.76
N ALA A 271 5.38 -26.78 7.24
CA ALA A 271 4.49 -27.91 7.44
C ALA A 271 3.30 -27.43 8.28
N LEU A 272 2.08 -27.80 7.88
CA LEU A 272 0.88 -27.44 8.62
C LEU A 272 1.05 -27.85 10.08
N THR A 273 0.96 -26.89 11.00
CA THR A 273 1.17 -27.11 12.43
C THR A 273 -0.17 -27.23 13.15
N LEU A 274 -0.19 -27.80 14.36
CA LEU A 274 -1.39 -27.88 15.18
C LEU A 274 -1.94 -26.50 15.57
N GLU A 275 -1.09 -25.47 15.59
CA GLU A 275 -1.44 -24.09 15.91
C GLU A 275 -2.27 -23.42 14.81
N ASP A 276 -2.18 -23.91 13.57
CA ASP A 276 -2.95 -23.38 12.44
C ASP A 276 -4.45 -23.70 12.54
N PHE A 277 -4.84 -24.64 13.42
CA PHE A 277 -6.22 -25.07 13.63
C PHE A 277 -6.95 -24.23 14.67
N THR A 278 -6.99 -22.91 14.44
CA THR A 278 -7.75 -21.98 15.29
C THR A 278 -9.24 -22.02 14.96
N VAL A 279 -10.08 -21.67 15.95
CA VAL A 279 -11.55 -21.57 15.77
C VAL A 279 -11.88 -20.60 14.64
N ASP A 280 -11.19 -19.46 14.59
CA ASP A 280 -11.38 -18.44 13.56
C ASP A 280 -10.94 -18.91 12.17
N ALA A 281 -9.83 -19.65 12.06
CA ALA A 281 -9.37 -20.19 10.78
C ALA A 281 -10.37 -21.21 10.22
N ILE A 282 -10.90 -22.09 11.08
CA ILE A 282 -11.91 -23.08 10.69
C ILE A 282 -13.24 -22.40 10.36
N ALA A 283 -13.67 -21.41 11.14
CA ALA A 283 -14.89 -20.65 10.90
C ALA A 283 -14.82 -19.90 9.56
N THR A 284 -13.72 -19.18 9.31
CA THR A 284 -13.47 -18.44 8.06
C THR A 284 -13.46 -19.39 6.86
N PHE A 285 -12.89 -20.59 7.02
CA PHE A 285 -12.85 -21.58 5.96
C PHE A 285 -14.24 -22.14 5.66
N LEU A 286 -15.01 -22.55 6.66
CA LEU A 286 -16.29 -23.24 6.47
C LEU A 286 -17.47 -22.30 6.16
N VAL A 287 -17.47 -21.10 6.73
CA VAL A 287 -18.57 -20.15 6.65
C VAL A 287 -18.13 -18.95 5.80
N PRO A 288 -18.53 -18.88 4.52
CA PRO A 288 -18.34 -17.65 3.75
C PRO A 288 -19.05 -16.49 4.46
N THR A 289 -18.32 -15.45 4.82
CA THR A 289 -18.87 -14.18 5.35
C THR A 289 -19.56 -13.33 4.28
N LEU A 290 -19.90 -13.92 3.13
CA LEU A 290 -20.53 -13.22 2.02
C LEU A 290 -22.00 -13.02 2.38
N GLY A 291 -22.29 -11.84 2.94
CA GLY A 291 -23.60 -11.42 3.44
C GLY A 291 -24.71 -11.55 2.40
N SER A 292 -25.27 -12.74 2.30
CA SER A 292 -26.59 -12.92 1.73
C SER A 292 -27.53 -12.20 2.68
N GLY A 293 -28.37 -11.31 2.18
CA GLY A 293 -29.20 -10.40 3.01
C GLY A 293 -30.25 -11.10 3.90
N ASN A 294 -30.18 -12.42 4.07
CA ASN A 294 -31.07 -13.22 4.89
C ASN A 294 -30.27 -13.97 5.97
N GLU A 295 -30.10 -13.31 7.12
CA GLU A 295 -29.33 -13.85 8.25
C GLU A 295 -29.85 -15.22 8.73
N GLU A 296 -31.16 -15.47 8.67
CA GLU A 296 -31.75 -16.71 9.18
C GLU A 296 -31.40 -17.91 8.30
N THR A 297 -31.47 -17.75 6.97
CA THR A 297 -31.03 -18.82 6.05
C THR A 297 -29.54 -19.06 6.16
N ASP A 298 -28.75 -18.00 6.34
CA ASP A 298 -27.29 -18.09 6.46
C ASP A 298 -26.87 -18.79 7.76
N ARG A 299 -27.57 -18.52 8.88
CA ARG A 299 -27.35 -19.23 10.15
C ARG A 299 -27.67 -20.71 10.05
N ARG A 300 -28.77 -21.09 9.36
CA ARG A 300 -29.12 -22.50 9.13
C ARG A 300 -28.08 -23.19 8.25
N HIS A 301 -27.73 -22.59 7.11
CA HIS A 301 -26.69 -23.12 6.23
C HIS A 301 -25.33 -23.25 6.92
N ARG A 302 -24.98 -22.28 7.77
CA ARG A 302 -23.78 -22.33 8.63
C ARG A 302 -23.82 -23.56 9.56
N LYS A 303 -24.90 -23.73 10.32
CA LYS A 303 -25.04 -24.87 11.25
C LYS A 303 -25.02 -26.21 10.53
N ASP A 304 -25.65 -26.30 9.36
CA ASP A 304 -25.64 -27.52 8.55
C ASP A 304 -24.23 -27.86 8.04
N LYS A 305 -23.45 -26.85 7.61
CA LYS A 305 -22.06 -27.05 7.17
C LYS A 305 -21.15 -27.46 8.33
N ILE A 306 -21.33 -26.87 9.49
CA ILE A 306 -20.57 -27.24 10.71
C ILE A 306 -20.93 -28.68 11.11
N ARG A 307 -22.23 -29.04 11.12
CA ARG A 307 -22.66 -30.41 11.42
C ARG A 307 -22.14 -31.42 10.39
N GLU A 308 -22.18 -31.09 9.10
CA GLU A 308 -21.65 -31.93 8.02
C GLU A 308 -20.16 -32.21 8.23
N THR A 309 -19.37 -31.17 8.55
CA THR A 309 -17.93 -31.32 8.79
C THR A 309 -17.63 -32.03 10.10
N TYR A 310 -18.39 -31.77 11.16
CA TYR A 310 -18.29 -32.50 12.43
C TYR A 310 -18.48 -34.01 12.23
N LEU A 311 -19.49 -34.42 11.45
CA LEU A 311 -19.75 -35.84 11.16
C LEU A 311 -18.63 -36.50 10.34
N ARG A 312 -17.90 -35.72 9.51
CA ARG A 312 -16.73 -36.22 8.76
C ARG A 312 -15.49 -36.38 9.64
N PHE A 313 -15.29 -35.46 10.58
CA PHE A 313 -14.14 -35.45 11.49
C PHE A 313 -14.42 -36.11 12.84
N HIS A 314 -15.56 -36.78 13.01
CA HIS A 314 -15.86 -37.49 14.25
C HIS A 314 -14.79 -38.56 14.51
N PRO A 315 -14.16 -38.60 15.70
CA PRO A 315 -13.00 -39.45 15.96
C PRO A 315 -13.28 -40.92 15.64
N ASP A 316 -14.38 -41.48 16.16
CA ASP A 316 -14.76 -42.88 15.92
C ASP A 316 -14.91 -43.23 14.42
N LYS A 317 -15.61 -42.39 13.65
CA LYS A 317 -15.84 -42.64 12.21
C LYS A 317 -14.58 -42.42 11.38
N PHE A 318 -13.77 -41.44 11.77
CA PHE A 318 -12.52 -41.13 11.09
C PHE A 318 -11.48 -42.24 11.35
N GLU A 319 -11.35 -42.70 12.60
CA GLU A 319 -10.44 -43.78 12.97
C GLU A 319 -10.78 -45.08 12.24
N GLY A 320 -12.05 -45.49 12.23
CA GLY A 320 -12.47 -46.72 11.53
C GLY A 320 -12.30 -46.69 10.02
N ARG A 321 -12.36 -45.51 9.37
CA ARG A 321 -12.34 -45.39 7.90
C ARG A 321 -10.98 -44.99 7.33
N LEU A 322 -10.28 -44.05 7.96
CA LEU A 322 -9.14 -43.37 7.38
C LEU A 322 -7.82 -43.68 8.10
N MET A 323 -7.83 -43.92 9.41
CA MET A 323 -6.56 -44.10 10.15
C MET A 323 -5.77 -45.33 9.70
N ASN A 324 -6.45 -46.35 9.19
CA ASN A 324 -5.79 -47.52 8.61
C ASN A 324 -4.99 -47.17 7.34
N GLN A 325 -5.38 -46.09 6.64
CA GLN A 325 -4.69 -45.59 5.44
C GLN A 325 -3.61 -44.56 5.77
N VAL A 326 -3.60 -43.99 6.98
CA VAL A 326 -2.61 -42.98 7.40
C VAL A 326 -1.29 -43.65 7.80
N ARG A 327 -0.17 -43.04 7.38
CA ARG A 327 1.19 -43.41 7.78
C ARG A 327 1.31 -43.51 9.29
N GLU A 328 1.96 -44.55 9.78
CA GLU A 328 2.11 -44.77 11.22
C GLU A 328 2.82 -43.60 11.94
N THR A 329 3.77 -42.95 11.27
CA THR A 329 4.46 -41.75 11.76
C THR A 329 3.52 -40.58 12.02
N ASP A 330 2.47 -40.44 11.21
CA ASP A 330 1.59 -39.26 11.21
C ASP A 330 0.30 -39.53 12.02
N ARG A 331 0.04 -40.78 12.43
CA ARG A 331 -1.20 -41.17 13.12
C ARG A 331 -1.44 -40.38 14.40
N GLN A 332 -0.39 -40.11 15.17
CA GLN A 332 -0.53 -39.34 16.41
C GLN A 332 -0.91 -37.89 16.11
N ASP A 333 -0.19 -37.23 15.21
CA ASP A 333 -0.45 -35.84 14.81
C ASP A 333 -1.85 -35.69 14.20
N VAL A 334 -2.30 -36.65 13.39
CA VAL A 334 -3.65 -36.68 12.82
C VAL A 334 -4.71 -36.79 13.92
N ARG A 335 -4.51 -37.66 14.92
CA ARG A 335 -5.46 -37.82 16.03
C ARG A 335 -5.57 -36.52 16.85
N GLU A 336 -4.44 -35.89 17.14
CA GLU A 336 -4.39 -34.62 17.86
C GLU A 336 -5.08 -33.50 17.08
N ALA A 337 -4.76 -33.37 15.78
CA ALA A 337 -5.38 -32.39 14.90
C ALA A 337 -6.90 -32.59 14.79
N ILE A 338 -7.38 -33.84 14.66
CA ILE A 338 -8.82 -34.15 14.69
C ILE A 338 -9.43 -33.69 16.01
N GLY A 339 -8.79 -33.97 17.15
CA GLY A 339 -9.24 -33.52 18.45
C GLY A 339 -9.38 -31.99 18.54
N VAL A 340 -8.41 -31.25 18.00
CA VAL A 340 -8.47 -29.77 17.93
C VAL A 340 -9.63 -29.31 17.04
N VAL A 341 -9.77 -29.88 15.84
CA VAL A 341 -10.85 -29.55 14.89
C VAL A 341 -12.22 -29.81 15.50
N VAL A 342 -12.43 -30.97 16.13
CA VAL A 342 -13.71 -31.34 16.76
C VAL A 342 -14.06 -30.39 17.90
N ARG A 343 -13.09 -30.00 18.74
CA ARG A 343 -13.31 -28.98 19.78
C ARG A 343 -13.71 -27.64 19.17
N ALA A 344 -13.00 -27.17 18.14
CA ALA A 344 -13.34 -25.93 17.45
C ALA A 344 -14.74 -25.97 16.81
N LEU A 345 -15.11 -27.09 16.19
CA LEU A 345 -16.44 -27.28 15.60
C LEU A 345 -17.55 -27.29 16.67
N ASN A 346 -17.29 -27.87 17.85
CA ASN A 346 -18.24 -27.82 18.97
C ASN A 346 -18.45 -26.39 19.48
N THR A 347 -17.39 -25.60 19.61
CA THR A 347 -17.49 -24.18 19.96
C THR A 347 -18.37 -23.45 18.94
N LEU A 348 -18.12 -23.65 17.64
CA LEU A 348 -18.89 -23.02 16.56
C LEU A 348 -20.36 -23.48 16.43
N MET A 349 -20.73 -24.62 17.04
CA MET A 349 -22.13 -25.06 17.12
C MET A 349 -22.86 -24.47 18.32
N GLY A 350 -22.12 -24.12 19.39
CA GLY A 350 -22.64 -23.49 20.60
C GLY A 350 -22.91 -22.00 20.42
N ASP A 351 -22.07 -21.33 19.61
CA ASP A 351 -22.28 -19.96 19.11
C ASP A 351 -23.48 -19.88 18.13
#